data_AF-A0A258BKN5-F1
#
_entry.id   AF-A0A258BKN5-F1
#
_cell.length_a   1.000
_cell.length_b   1.000
_cell.length_c   1.000
_cell.angle_alpha   90.00
_cell.angle_beta   90.00
_cell.angle_gamma   90.00
#
_symmetry.space_group_name_H-M   'P 1'
#
loop_
_entity.id
_entity.type
_entity.pdbx_description
1 polymer ?
#
loop_
_entity_poly.entity_id
_entity_poly.type
_entity_poly.pdbx_seq_one_letter_code
_entity_poly.pdbx_strand_id
1 'polypeptide(L)' 'MSHVKAGGSSKNIHNNAGARLGVKRFGGQAVTAGQVLVRQTG' A
#
# COMPACT_ATOMS: atom_id res chain seq x y z
N MET A 1 2.05 -12.59 -46.02
CA MET A 1 2.12 -11.83 -44.76
C MET A 1 2.33 -12.80 -43.62
N SER A 2 3.50 -12.71 -42.98
CA SER A 2 3.95 -13.61 -41.91
C SER A 2 2.97 -13.61 -40.74
N HIS A 3 2.66 -14.80 -40.23
CA HIS A 3 1.79 -15.01 -39.08
C HIS A 3 2.49 -14.49 -37.82
N VAL A 4 2.35 -13.20 -37.51
CA VAL A 4 2.79 -12.65 -36.23
C VAL A 4 1.87 -13.23 -35.16
N LYS A 5 2.29 -14.32 -34.49
CA LYS A 5 1.73 -14.74 -33.21
C LYS A 5 2.14 -13.69 -32.17
N ALA A 6 1.38 -12.61 -32.05
CA ALA A 6 1.54 -11.66 -30.98
C ALA A 6 1.02 -12.30 -29.67
N GLY A 7 1.87 -13.07 -29.00
CA GLY A 7 1.61 -13.68 -27.70
C GLY A 7 2.40 -12.99 -26.59
N GLY A 8 2.29 -11.66 -26.48
CA GLY A 8 2.86 -10.92 -25.36
C GLY A 8 1.91 -11.02 -24.16
N SER A 9 2.24 -11.82 -23.16
CA SER A 9 1.51 -11.81 -21.88
C SER A 9 1.95 -10.61 -21.05
N SER A 10 1.03 -9.70 -20.74
CA SER A 10 1.31 -8.67 -19.73
C SER A 10 1.41 -9.35 -18.37
N LYS A 11 2.56 -9.22 -17.69
CA LYS A 11 2.63 -9.60 -16.27
C LYS A 11 1.72 -8.65 -15.48
N ASN A 12 0.68 -9.19 -14.85
CA ASN A 12 -0.19 -8.45 -13.93
C ASN A 12 0.58 -8.12 -12.64
N ILE A 13 1.46 -7.12 -12.72
CA ILE A 13 2.24 -6.62 -11.58
C ILE A 13 1.40 -5.53 -10.91
N HIS A 14 0.64 -5.92 -9.90
CA HIS A 14 -0.13 -4.97 -9.09
C HIS A 14 0.81 -4.32 -8.07
N ASN A 15 1.06 -3.02 -8.24
CA ASN A 15 1.77 -2.21 -7.25
C ASN A 15 0.86 -1.08 -6.78
N ASN A 16 -0.14 -1.41 -5.97
CA ASN A 16 -0.95 -0.39 -5.31
C ASN A 16 -0.14 0.21 -4.17
N ALA A 17 -0.19 1.54 -4.04
CA ALA A 17 0.42 2.21 -2.89
C ALA A 17 -0.18 1.64 -1.60
N GLY A 18 0.69 1.20 -0.68
CA GLY A 18 0.24 0.68 0.61
C GLY A 18 -0.53 1.74 1.41
N ALA A 19 -1.53 1.33 2.19
CA ALA A 19 -2.40 2.21 2.97
C ALA A 19 -1.71 2.88 4.19
N ARG A 20 -0.39 2.69 4.34
CA ARG A 20 0.44 3.25 5.42
C ARG A 20 -0.16 2.96 6.80
N LEU A 21 -0.66 1.74 7.00
CA LEU A 21 -1.17 1.27 8.28
C LEU A 21 -0.06 1.20 9.34
N GLY A 22 -0.44 0.90 10.58
CA GLY A 22 0.45 0.71 11.71
C GLY A 22 0.40 1.82 12.74
N VAL A 23 1.22 1.63 13.78
CA VAL A 23 1.35 2.53 14.93
C VAL A 23 2.04 3.82 14.51
N LYS A 24 1.48 4.96 14.94
CA LYS A 24 1.97 6.31 14.67
C LYS A 24 2.56 6.97 15.91
N ARG A 25 2.08 6.56 17.08
CA ARG A 25 2.61 6.96 18.39
C ARG A 25 2.75 5.75 19.29
N PHE A 26 3.93 5.60 19.88
CA PHE A 26 4.24 4.53 20.83
C PHE A 26 4.09 5.04 22.28
N GLY A 27 4.09 4.12 23.25
CA GLY A 27 4.00 4.46 24.67
C GLY A 27 5.10 5.43 25.12
N GLY A 28 4.74 6.42 25.95
CA GLY A 28 5.66 7.44 26.46
C GLY A 28 5.90 8.63 25.53
N GLN A 29 5.31 8.64 24.33
CA GLN A 29 5.37 9.81 23.44
C GLN A 29 4.30 10.84 23.81
N ALA A 30 4.66 12.13 23.80
CA ALA A 30 3.70 13.21 23.98
C ALA A 30 2.75 13.30 22.79
N VAL A 31 1.44 13.44 23.07
CA VAL A 31 0.39 13.56 22.06
C VAL A 31 -0.50 14.76 22.37
N THR A 32 -0.90 15.47 21.31
CA THR A 32 -1.90 16.54 21.41
C THR A 32 -3.29 15.98 21.08
N ALA A 33 -4.34 16.68 21.52
CA ALA A 33 -5.70 16.34 21.14
C ALA A 33 -5.85 16.28 19.60
N GLY A 34 -6.52 15.25 19.10
CA GLY A 34 -6.73 15.01 17.67
C GLY A 34 -5.60 14.27 16.94
N GLN A 35 -4.50 13.90 17.60
CA GLN A 35 -3.46 13.07 16.97
C GLN A 35 -3.91 11.60 16.80
N VAL A 36 -3.52 11.01 15.67
CA VAL A 36 -3.74 9.59 15.39
C VAL A 36 -2.67 8.75 16.07
N LEU A 37 -3.08 7.77 16.88
CA LEU A 37 -2.16 6.86 17.56
C LEU A 37 -1.85 5.62 16.71
N VAL A 38 -2.87 5.06 16.05
CA VAL A 38 -2.76 3.87 15.19
C VAL A 38 -3.68 4.04 13.99
N ARG A 39 -3.23 3.57 12.82
CA ARG A 39 -4.08 3.38 11.64
C ARG A 39 -4.12 1.90 11.32
N GLN A 40 -5.24 1.24 11.57
CA GLN A 40 -5.40 -0.19 11.32
C GLN A 40 -6.61 -0.45 10.43
N THR A 41 -6.64 -1.65 9.86
CA THR A 41 -7.82 -2.23 9.21
C THR A 41 -8.25 -3.42 10.04
N GLY A 42 -9.50 -3.44 10.50
CA GLY A 42 -10.09 -4.55 11.26
C GLY A 42 -9.39 -4.80 12.58
#